data_AF-A0A8T0H3Y6-F1
#
_entry.id   AF-A0A8T0H3Y6-F1
#
_cell.length_a   1.000
_cell.length_b   1.000
_cell.length_c   1.000
_cell.angle_alpha   90.00
_cell.angle_beta   90.00
_cell.angle_gamma   90.00
#
_symmetry.space_group_name_H-M   'P 1'
#
loop_
_entity.id
_entity.type
_entity.pdbx_description
1 polymer ?
#
loop_
_entity_poly.entity_id
_entity_poly.type
_entity_poly.pdbx_seq_one_letter_code
_entity_poly.pdbx_strand_id
1 'polypeptide(L)'
;MRTTSSKPRGDILLPSNALLHDHISDGAVGSGLKWQASVEPVGIRGAGTTISNSLLEQLNITKDTSDYLWYSTSITVASEDIEALSEADTQAKLVLGSMRDAVHIFVNGQLAGSAMGWNVQVSQSINLKSGKNSIDLLCMTLGLQNYGAFLETWGAGIQGSASLTGLPSGDLDLSTARWSYQVGLLGEEVTLFETGTADGISWDSSSSANTSSLTWYKTTFDAPGGTDPVALDLGSMGKGQAWVNGHHLGRYWLLLAPQTGCSTCDYRGAYNSDKCRTDCGEPSQRWYHIPRAWLQPTGNLLVLIEEIGGDVSKISLVTRSAHAVCSHVDESQPAPLQLWTAHRSMDASSAPAEVLLECAAGQHISHIKFASFGNPVGSCGHFHRGKCHAVESSEVVQKLCVGKQKCSIPVQWQTFGHTDPCPSISKSLAVQAHCSSHKTRLMPEPETPTYFNYQWQQPLGAHHNPSQRKPTLSPQSNWPM
;
A
#
# COMPACT_ATOMS: atom_id res chain seq x y z
N MET A 1 2.88 12.00 -65.32
CA MET A 1 1.63 12.18 -64.54
C MET A 1 1.21 10.85 -63.97
N ARG A 2 1.52 10.59 -62.70
CA ARG A 2 1.02 9.43 -61.95
C ARG A 2 0.30 9.98 -60.72
N THR A 3 -1.00 9.78 -60.71
CA THR A 3 -1.90 10.11 -59.59
C THR A 3 -1.70 9.07 -58.49
N THR A 4 -1.11 9.48 -57.38
CA THR A 4 -1.08 8.69 -56.14
C THR A 4 -2.36 8.98 -55.36
N SER A 5 -3.25 8.00 -55.23
CA SER A 5 -4.38 8.07 -54.31
C SER A 5 -3.86 7.92 -52.87
N SER A 6 -4.01 8.95 -52.05
CA SER A 6 -3.82 8.85 -50.61
C SER A 6 -4.99 8.08 -49.99
N LYS A 7 -4.73 6.89 -49.45
CA LYS A 7 -5.61 6.25 -48.46
C LYS A 7 -5.48 7.04 -47.15
N PRO A 8 -6.57 7.48 -46.50
CA PRO A 8 -6.50 7.97 -45.13
C PRO A 8 -6.19 6.77 -44.23
N ARG A 9 -5.10 6.84 -43.46
CA ARG A 9 -4.90 6.00 -42.27
C ARG A 9 -5.91 6.49 -41.24
N GLY A 10 -7.02 5.78 -41.09
CA GLY A 10 -7.93 5.97 -39.97
C GLY A 10 -7.29 5.33 -38.73
N ASP A 11 -6.95 6.16 -37.75
CA ASP A 11 -6.57 5.68 -36.43
C ASP A 11 -7.78 4.98 -35.80
N ILE A 12 -7.58 3.71 -35.41
CA ILE A 12 -8.60 2.91 -34.73
C ILE A 12 -8.66 3.41 -33.28
N LEU A 13 -9.69 4.21 -32.97
CA LEU A 13 -10.03 4.59 -31.62
C LEU A 13 -10.70 3.40 -30.92
N LEU A 14 -10.11 2.91 -29.82
CA LEU A 14 -10.70 1.89 -28.96
C LEU A 14 -11.55 2.56 -27.86
N PRO A 15 -12.73 2.02 -27.48
CA PRO A 15 -13.60 2.65 -26.48
C PRO A 15 -13.08 2.50 -25.05
N SER A 16 -13.38 3.49 -24.22
CA SER A 16 -13.10 3.54 -22.77
C SER A 16 -14.39 3.54 -21.97
N ASN A 17 -15.06 2.39 -21.92
CA ASN A 17 -16.02 2.11 -20.86
C ASN A 17 -15.26 1.56 -19.65
N ALA A 18 -14.48 2.40 -19.00
CA ALA A 18 -13.99 2.10 -17.66
C ALA A 18 -15.15 2.35 -16.69
N LEU A 19 -15.78 1.27 -16.22
CA LEU A 19 -16.62 1.32 -15.03
C LEU A 19 -15.69 1.71 -13.87
N LEU A 20 -15.74 2.98 -13.48
CA LEU A 20 -15.10 3.45 -12.27
C LEU A 20 -16.06 3.11 -11.12
N HIS A 21 -15.64 2.21 -10.25
CA HIS A 21 -16.27 2.04 -8.94
C HIS A 21 -15.68 3.10 -8.04
N ASP A 22 -16.39 4.20 -7.83
CA ASP A 22 -15.96 5.22 -6.88
C ASP A 22 -17.10 5.55 -5.92
N HIS A 23 -16.73 5.65 -4.64
CA HIS A 23 -17.51 5.36 -3.43
C HIS A 23 -17.70 3.87 -3.13
N ILE A 24 -16.63 3.29 -2.61
CA ILE A 24 -16.70 2.17 -1.67
C ILE A 24 -17.15 2.78 -0.34
N SER A 25 -18.33 2.42 0.16
CA SER A 25 -18.62 2.68 1.56
C SER A 25 -18.03 1.54 2.36
N ASP A 26 -16.92 1.79 3.02
CA ASP A 26 -16.41 0.88 4.05
C ASP A 26 -17.32 1.01 5.27
N GLY A 27 -18.33 0.15 5.35
CA GLY A 27 -19.10 0.02 6.58
C GLY A 27 -18.21 -0.64 7.63
N ALA A 28 -17.90 0.06 8.72
CA ALA A 28 -17.29 -0.58 9.87
C ALA A 28 -18.27 -1.62 10.43
N VAL A 29 -17.96 -2.91 10.28
CA VAL A 29 -18.80 -4.03 10.74
C VAL A 29 -18.26 -4.67 12.01
N GLY A 30 -17.02 -4.36 12.38
CA GLY A 30 -16.42 -4.75 13.66
C GLY A 30 -15.47 -3.66 14.16
N SER A 31 -15.90 -2.86 15.14
CA SER A 31 -15.10 -1.84 15.82
C SER A 31 -15.12 -2.08 17.34
N GLY A 32 -14.25 -1.37 18.08
CA GLY A 32 -14.19 -1.52 19.55
C GLY A 32 -13.69 -2.90 20.00
N LEU A 33 -12.80 -3.50 19.21
CA LEU A 33 -12.19 -4.79 19.52
C LEU A 33 -11.41 -4.72 20.84
N LYS A 34 -11.48 -5.79 21.63
CA LYS A 34 -10.78 -5.89 22.92
C LYS A 34 -9.41 -6.49 22.69
N TRP A 35 -8.38 -5.65 22.79
CA TRP A 35 -7.01 -6.03 22.50
C TRP A 35 -6.27 -6.50 23.74
N GLN A 36 -5.33 -7.41 23.51
CA GLN A 36 -4.28 -7.73 24.46
C GLN A 36 -2.93 -7.54 23.77
N ALA A 37 -1.91 -7.12 24.51
CA ALA A 37 -0.57 -6.86 23.99
C ALA A 37 0.51 -7.67 24.71
N SER A 38 1.57 -8.02 23.99
CA SER A 38 2.79 -8.61 24.53
C SER A 38 3.98 -7.95 23.84
N VAL A 39 4.86 -7.31 24.61
CA VAL A 39 6.06 -6.66 24.06
C VAL A 39 7.06 -7.72 23.63
N GLU A 40 7.56 -7.60 22.39
CA GLU A 40 8.62 -8.45 21.87
C GLU A 40 9.94 -8.07 22.56
N PRO A 41 10.69 -9.03 23.13
CA PRO A 41 11.96 -8.72 23.76
C PRO A 41 13.01 -8.27 22.74
N VAL A 42 13.82 -7.28 23.12
CA VAL A 42 14.93 -6.79 22.30
C VAL A 42 16.16 -7.69 22.46
N GLY A 43 16.79 -8.04 21.33
CA GLY A 43 18.06 -8.75 21.28
C GLY A 43 17.94 -10.27 21.29
N ILE A 44 19.10 -10.93 21.41
CA ILE A 44 19.25 -12.38 21.23
C ILE A 44 18.99 -13.16 22.53
N ARG A 45 18.30 -14.30 22.42
CA ARG A 45 17.82 -15.11 23.55
C ARG A 45 18.60 -16.42 23.76
N GLY A 46 19.54 -16.76 22.86
CA GLY A 46 20.54 -17.81 23.08
C GLY A 46 20.28 -19.17 22.43
N ALA A 47 19.04 -19.50 22.06
CA ALA A 47 18.74 -20.68 21.25
C ALA A 47 19.01 -20.40 19.76
N GLY A 48 19.62 -21.34 19.03
CA GLY A 48 19.83 -21.22 17.58
C GLY A 48 20.79 -20.12 17.14
N THR A 49 21.63 -19.60 18.04
CA THR A 49 22.51 -18.46 17.74
C THR A 49 23.70 -18.85 16.87
N THR A 50 23.90 -18.13 15.78
CA THR A 50 25.15 -18.20 14.99
C THR A 50 26.11 -17.13 15.50
N ILE A 51 27.41 -17.42 15.53
CA ILE A 51 28.44 -16.47 15.99
C ILE A 51 29.51 -16.34 14.92
N SER A 52 29.94 -15.11 14.66
CA SER A 52 31.03 -14.82 13.72
C SER A 52 31.92 -13.68 14.25
N ASN A 53 33.17 -13.64 13.79
CA ASN A 53 34.08 -12.51 13.99
C ASN A 53 34.10 -11.60 12.74
N SER A 54 33.00 -11.59 11.99
CA SER A 54 32.77 -10.75 10.82
C SER A 54 31.27 -10.53 10.64
N LEU A 55 30.91 -9.43 9.97
CA LEU A 55 29.53 -9.17 9.57
C LEU A 55 29.07 -10.18 8.51
N LEU A 56 27.97 -10.89 8.81
CA LEU A 56 27.32 -11.82 7.90
C LEU A 56 26.11 -11.17 7.21
N GLU A 57 25.97 -11.48 5.92
CA GLU A 57 24.85 -11.06 5.09
C GLU A 57 23.55 -11.77 5.51
N GLN A 58 22.42 -11.04 5.46
CA GLN A 58 21.16 -11.47 6.07
C GLN A 58 20.55 -12.70 5.38
N LEU A 59 20.42 -12.70 4.05
CA LEU A 59 19.76 -13.78 3.32
C LEU A 59 20.50 -15.11 3.47
N ASN A 60 21.83 -15.06 3.61
CA ASN A 60 22.63 -16.24 3.86
C ASN A 60 22.32 -16.88 5.22
N ILE A 61 21.93 -16.09 6.22
CA ILE A 61 21.59 -16.57 7.56
C ILE A 61 20.12 -16.94 7.66
N THR A 62 19.21 -16.07 7.23
CA THR A 62 17.76 -16.29 7.37
C THR A 62 17.24 -17.34 6.41
N LYS A 63 17.88 -17.55 5.26
CA LYS A 63 17.35 -18.34 4.15
C LYS A 63 15.91 -17.94 3.78
N ASP A 64 15.59 -16.66 3.97
CA ASP A 64 14.26 -16.08 3.77
C ASP A 64 13.13 -16.78 4.59
N THR A 65 13.48 -17.44 5.71
CA THR A 65 12.51 -18.09 6.60
C THR A 65 11.81 -17.11 7.54
N SER A 66 12.40 -15.95 7.78
CA SER A 66 11.80 -14.79 8.43
C SER A 66 12.33 -13.53 7.78
N ASP A 67 11.52 -12.47 7.79
CA ASP A 67 11.96 -11.13 7.40
C ASP A 67 13.06 -10.61 8.33
N TYR A 68 13.10 -11.08 9.58
CA TYR A 68 13.87 -10.48 10.66
C TYR A 68 15.18 -11.23 10.95
N LEU A 69 16.25 -10.47 11.17
CA LEU A 69 17.52 -10.98 11.68
C LEU A 69 18.07 -10.04 12.76
N TRP A 70 18.26 -10.58 13.96
CA TRP A 70 19.00 -9.90 15.01
C TRP A 70 20.50 -10.02 14.77
N TYR A 71 21.20 -8.89 14.82
CA TYR A 71 22.66 -8.77 14.92
C TYR A 71 22.97 -8.20 16.30
N SER A 72 23.70 -8.91 17.15
CA SER A 72 24.05 -8.46 18.49
C SER A 72 25.56 -8.45 18.71
N THR A 73 26.05 -7.36 19.29
CA THR A 73 27.43 -7.24 19.77
C THR A 73 27.46 -6.47 21.09
N SER A 74 28.62 -6.50 21.76
CA SER A 74 28.82 -5.72 22.97
C SER A 74 30.17 -5.02 22.96
N ILE A 75 30.17 -3.77 23.40
CA ILE A 75 31.37 -2.94 23.53
C ILE A 75 31.56 -2.55 25.00
N THR A 76 32.80 -2.26 25.37
CA THR A 76 33.12 -1.69 26.69
C THR A 76 33.67 -0.29 26.47
N VAL A 77 33.07 0.70 27.15
CA VAL A 77 33.44 2.11 27.03
C VAL A 77 34.00 2.59 28.36
N ALA A 78 35.10 3.35 28.32
CA ALA A 78 35.76 3.85 29.52
C ALA A 78 34.91 4.95 30.19
N SER A 79 35.06 5.16 31.50
CA SER A 79 34.32 6.22 32.20
C SER A 79 34.74 7.60 31.69
N GLU A 80 36.02 7.76 31.38
CA GLU A 80 36.62 9.00 30.89
C GLU A 80 36.03 9.44 29.54
N ASP A 81 35.71 8.48 28.66
CA ASP A 81 35.05 8.77 27.37
C ASP A 81 33.64 9.31 27.58
N ILE A 82 32.89 8.72 28.53
CA ILE A 82 31.51 9.15 28.83
C ILE A 82 31.51 10.54 29.48
N GLU A 83 32.44 10.79 30.40
CA GLU A 83 32.62 12.10 31.02
C GLU A 83 32.94 13.16 29.97
N ALA A 84 33.91 12.90 29.09
CA ALA A 84 34.30 13.82 28.03
C ALA A 84 33.17 14.06 26.99
N LEU A 85 32.40 13.03 26.61
CA LEU A 85 31.23 13.20 25.75
C LEU A 85 30.16 14.10 26.40
N SER A 86 29.92 13.91 27.70
CA SER A 86 28.97 14.71 28.48
C SER A 86 29.42 16.16 28.64
N GLU A 87 30.71 16.40 28.89
CA GLU A 87 31.27 17.76 29.01
C GLU A 87 31.20 18.54 27.69
N ALA A 88 31.41 17.83 26.57
CA ALA A 88 31.35 18.42 25.24
C ALA A 88 29.92 18.54 24.67
N ASP A 89 28.89 18.03 25.36
CA ASP A 89 27.52 17.90 24.87
C ASP A 89 27.45 17.21 23.49
N THR A 90 28.18 16.09 23.36
CA THR A 90 28.31 15.31 22.12
C THR A 90 27.92 13.85 22.32
N GLN A 91 27.63 13.16 21.23
CA GLN A 91 27.29 11.74 21.23
C GLN A 91 28.16 10.97 20.25
N ALA A 92 28.56 9.76 20.65
CA ALA A 92 29.15 8.80 19.73
C ALA A 92 28.10 8.35 18.69
N LYS A 93 28.58 7.95 17.51
CA LYS A 93 27.72 7.54 16.40
C LYS A 93 28.05 6.14 15.93
N LEU A 94 27.03 5.28 15.88
CA LEU A 94 27.11 4.01 15.15
C LEU A 94 27.01 4.29 13.66
N VAL A 95 27.99 3.84 12.90
CA VAL A 95 28.03 3.96 11.44
C VAL A 95 27.98 2.57 10.83
N LEU A 96 26.94 2.31 10.02
CA LEU A 96 26.81 1.10 9.20
C LEU A 96 27.14 1.48 7.76
N GLY A 97 28.15 0.84 7.17
CA GLY A 97 28.71 1.20 5.87
C GLY A 97 27.71 1.10 4.72
N SER A 98 26.95 0.01 4.68
CA SER A 98 25.84 -0.20 3.75
C SER A 98 24.75 -1.03 4.42
N MET A 99 23.50 -0.58 4.34
CA MET A 99 22.35 -1.26 4.91
C MET A 99 21.25 -1.40 3.86
N ARG A 100 20.59 -2.56 3.88
CA ARG A 100 19.43 -2.90 3.06
C ARG A 100 18.56 -3.92 3.82
N ASP A 101 17.23 -3.92 3.79
CA ASP A 101 16.33 -2.86 3.31
C ASP A 101 15.97 -1.90 4.46
N ALA A 102 15.90 -2.38 5.70
CA ALA A 102 15.70 -1.56 6.89
C ALA A 102 16.37 -2.14 8.14
N VAL A 103 16.60 -1.28 9.14
CA VAL A 103 17.18 -1.63 10.44
C VAL A 103 16.56 -0.79 11.57
N HIS A 104 16.28 -1.45 12.70
CA HIS A 104 16.13 -0.80 13.99
C HIS A 104 17.37 -0.99 14.83
N ILE A 105 17.86 0.09 15.45
CA ILE A 105 19.08 0.12 16.24
C ILE A 105 18.69 0.27 17.70
N PHE A 106 19.01 -0.74 18.51
CA PHE A 106 18.82 -0.72 19.95
C PHE A 106 20.18 -0.66 20.66
N VAL A 107 20.26 0.17 21.69
CA VAL A 107 21.41 0.26 22.57
C VAL A 107 20.95 0.07 23.99
N ASN A 108 21.53 -0.91 24.69
CA ASN A 108 21.12 -1.30 26.04
C ASN A 108 19.60 -1.57 26.16
N GLY A 109 19.00 -2.18 25.14
CA GLY A 109 17.57 -2.51 25.08
C GLY A 109 16.64 -1.34 24.73
N GLN A 110 17.16 -0.14 24.48
CA GLN A 110 16.36 1.03 24.10
C GLN A 110 16.54 1.37 22.62
N LEU A 111 15.45 1.71 21.92
CA LEU A 111 15.51 2.13 20.52
C LEU A 111 16.28 3.45 20.40
N ALA A 112 17.42 3.42 19.71
CA ALA A 112 18.23 4.60 19.40
C ALA A 112 17.82 5.25 18.08
N GLY A 113 17.35 4.45 17.12
CA GLY A 113 16.83 4.96 15.85
C GLY A 113 16.62 3.89 14.79
N SER A 114 16.17 4.32 13.62
CA SER A 114 15.75 3.44 12.54
C SER A 114 16.09 4.04 11.18
N ALA A 115 16.51 3.19 10.25
CA ALA A 115 16.84 3.59 8.90
C ALA A 115 16.27 2.60 7.89
N MET A 116 15.90 3.09 6.71
CA MET A 116 15.49 2.29 5.57
C MET A 116 16.16 2.81 4.30
N GLY A 117 16.43 1.94 3.35
CA GLY A 117 16.96 2.34 2.07
C GLY A 117 17.64 1.22 1.30
N TRP A 118 18.16 1.59 0.14
CA TRP A 118 18.82 0.68 -0.77
C TRP A 118 20.33 0.91 -0.78
N ASN A 119 21.07 0.01 -0.12
CA ASN A 119 22.54 0.09 -0.01
C ASN A 119 23.01 1.44 0.52
N VAL A 120 22.44 1.84 1.65
CA VAL A 120 22.61 3.18 2.22
C VAL A 120 23.51 3.14 3.44
N GLN A 121 24.37 4.14 3.60
CA GLN A 121 25.11 4.32 4.83
C GLN A 121 24.17 4.84 5.93
N VAL A 122 24.23 4.24 7.11
CA VAL A 122 23.47 4.67 8.29
C VAL A 122 24.44 5.29 9.29
N SER A 123 24.10 6.46 9.84
CA SER A 123 24.87 7.11 10.90
C SER A 123 23.91 7.57 12.00
N GLN A 124 23.91 6.85 13.11
CA GLN A 124 22.98 7.03 14.22
C GLN A 124 23.73 7.45 15.48
N SER A 125 23.38 8.60 16.06
CA SER A 125 23.84 8.96 17.40
C SER A 125 23.28 7.98 18.43
N ILE A 126 24.11 7.51 19.36
CA ILE A 126 23.74 6.51 20.36
C ILE A 126 24.11 6.96 21.77
N ASN A 127 23.27 6.57 22.74
CA ASN A 127 23.53 6.80 24.16
C ASN A 127 24.27 5.62 24.77
N LEU A 128 25.52 5.87 25.20
CA LEU A 128 26.38 4.87 25.82
C LEU A 128 26.50 5.15 27.33
N LYS A 129 26.76 4.10 28.09
CA LYS A 129 27.11 4.18 29.51
C LYS A 129 28.54 3.69 29.74
N SER A 130 29.14 4.04 30.88
CA SER A 130 30.43 3.48 31.27
C SER A 130 30.32 1.96 31.45
N GLY A 131 31.37 1.24 31.04
CA GLY A 131 31.42 -0.21 31.05
C GLY A 131 30.73 -0.83 29.84
N LYS A 132 30.07 -1.98 30.06
CA LYS A 132 29.51 -2.81 28.98
C LYS A 132 28.21 -2.22 28.42
N ASN A 133 28.16 -2.08 27.10
CA ASN A 133 26.97 -1.70 26.33
C ASN A 133 26.60 -2.82 25.36
N SER A 134 25.30 -3.13 25.24
CA SER A 134 24.79 -3.98 24.15
C SER A 134 24.39 -3.12 22.97
N ILE A 135 24.68 -3.60 21.76
CA ILE A 135 24.19 -3.04 20.50
C ILE A 135 23.45 -4.17 19.80
N ASP A 136 22.15 -4.01 19.64
CA ASP A 136 21.24 -4.99 19.07
C ASP A 136 20.58 -4.36 17.84
N LEU A 137 20.82 -4.92 16.66
CA LEU A 137 20.31 -4.42 15.39
C LEU A 137 19.28 -5.43 14.87
N LEU A 138 18.04 -4.97 14.71
CA LEU A 138 16.99 -5.76 14.06
C LEU A 138 16.95 -5.35 12.60
N CYS A 139 17.64 -6.11 11.75
CA CYS A 139 17.59 -5.93 10.31
C CYS A 139 16.39 -6.67 9.73
N MET A 140 15.84 -6.14 8.64
CA MET A 140 14.70 -6.73 7.98
C MET A 140 14.72 -6.58 6.46
N THR A 141 14.23 -7.63 5.80
CA THR A 141 13.92 -7.62 4.37
C THR A 141 12.50 -7.14 4.14
N LEU A 142 12.28 -6.37 3.08
CA LEU A 142 10.97 -5.83 2.70
C LEU A 142 10.42 -6.50 1.44
N GLY A 143 10.83 -7.75 1.22
CA GLY A 143 10.67 -8.50 -0.02
C GLY A 143 11.98 -8.61 -0.80
N LEU A 144 12.16 -9.74 -1.50
CA LEU A 144 13.31 -9.97 -2.35
C LEU A 144 13.12 -9.35 -3.74
N GLN A 145 14.23 -9.13 -4.42
CA GLN A 145 14.21 -8.54 -5.75
C GLN A 145 13.72 -9.52 -6.77
N ASN A 146 12.85 -9.02 -7.65
CA ASN A 146 12.15 -9.82 -8.64
C ASN A 146 12.36 -9.33 -10.08
N TYR A 147 13.20 -8.31 -10.30
CA TYR A 147 13.54 -7.80 -11.62
C TYR A 147 14.92 -7.14 -11.64
N GLY A 148 15.74 -7.44 -12.65
CA GLY A 148 17.09 -6.89 -12.81
C GLY A 148 18.09 -7.94 -13.29
N ALA A 149 19.28 -7.50 -13.70
CA ALA A 149 20.38 -8.42 -14.01
C ALA A 149 21.08 -8.87 -12.72
N PHE A 150 21.41 -10.16 -12.63
CA PHE A 150 22.16 -10.75 -11.50
C PHE A 150 21.51 -10.51 -10.12
N LEU A 151 20.18 -10.51 -10.06
CA LEU A 151 19.42 -10.24 -8.84
C LEU A 151 19.77 -11.19 -7.69
N GLU A 152 20.21 -12.42 -8.00
CA GLU A 152 20.70 -13.41 -7.05
C GLU A 152 21.99 -12.99 -6.30
N THR A 153 22.71 -11.99 -6.81
CA THR A 153 23.92 -11.46 -6.17
C THR A 153 23.64 -10.33 -5.17
N TRP A 154 22.40 -9.84 -5.12
CA TRP A 154 22.05 -8.68 -4.30
C TRP A 154 21.61 -9.12 -2.91
N GLY A 155 22.56 -9.19 -1.97
CA GLY A 155 22.27 -9.48 -0.57
C GLY A 155 21.46 -8.38 0.14
N ALA A 156 21.11 -8.65 1.39
CA ALA A 156 20.42 -7.78 2.33
C ALA A 156 21.13 -7.76 3.70
N GLY A 157 20.55 -7.04 4.65
CA GLY A 157 21.12 -6.74 5.96
C GLY A 157 22.21 -5.68 5.90
N ILE A 158 23.17 -5.83 6.80
CA ILE A 158 24.33 -4.95 6.92
C ILE A 158 25.45 -5.52 6.05
N GLN A 159 25.90 -4.73 5.08
CA GLN A 159 26.97 -5.06 4.16
C GLN A 159 28.14 -4.09 4.34
N GLY A 160 29.36 -4.59 4.13
CA GLY A 160 30.57 -3.79 4.27
C GLY A 160 31.03 -3.70 5.73
N SER A 161 30.98 -2.51 6.32
CA SER A 161 31.58 -2.22 7.62
C SER A 161 30.57 -1.77 8.68
N ALA A 162 30.94 -1.90 9.94
CA ALA A 162 30.30 -1.23 11.05
C ALA A 162 31.37 -0.58 11.94
N SER A 163 31.16 0.63 12.40
CA SER A 163 32.08 1.31 13.32
C SER A 163 31.35 2.20 14.31
N LEU A 164 32.00 2.47 15.43
CA LEU A 164 31.59 3.47 16.39
C LEU A 164 32.56 4.64 16.30
N THR A 165 32.02 5.81 15.96
CA THR A 165 32.82 7.03 15.74
C THR A 165 32.53 8.09 16.78
N GLY A 166 33.50 8.98 17.00
CA GLY A 166 33.34 10.14 17.89
C GLY A 166 33.55 9.83 19.37
N LEU A 167 34.15 8.68 19.69
CA LEU A 167 34.68 8.45 21.05
C LEU A 167 35.97 9.27 21.25
N PRO A 168 36.17 9.90 22.42
CA PRO A 168 37.41 10.61 22.74
C PRO A 168 38.67 9.73 22.65
N SER A 169 38.56 8.45 23.01
CA SER A 169 39.61 7.44 22.86
C SER A 169 39.96 7.08 21.40
N GLY A 170 39.18 7.56 20.43
CA GLY A 170 39.28 7.21 19.01
C GLY A 170 38.19 6.23 18.55
N ASP A 171 38.02 6.13 17.23
CA ASP A 171 36.99 5.31 16.61
C ASP A 171 37.25 3.81 16.78
N LEU A 172 36.18 3.04 16.95
CA LEU A 172 36.22 1.59 17.11
C LEU A 172 35.65 0.91 15.86
N ASP A 173 36.45 0.04 15.22
CA ASP A 173 35.97 -0.82 14.15
C ASP A 173 35.20 -2.03 14.73
N LEU A 174 33.93 -2.16 14.34
CA LEU A 174 33.05 -3.25 14.73
C LEU A 174 32.92 -4.31 13.64
N SER A 175 33.51 -4.11 12.46
CA SER A 175 33.38 -5.00 11.30
C SER A 175 33.98 -6.39 11.55
N THR A 176 35.00 -6.45 12.42
CA THR A 176 35.70 -7.68 12.84
C THR A 176 35.39 -8.07 14.29
N ALA A 177 34.44 -7.39 14.92
CA ALA A 177 33.99 -7.73 16.26
C ALA A 177 33.26 -9.09 16.27
N ARG A 178 33.12 -9.65 17.47
CA ARG A 178 32.32 -10.87 17.67
C ARG A 178 30.83 -10.51 17.62
N TRP A 179 30.16 -10.91 16.54
CA TRP A 179 28.72 -10.76 16.34
C TRP A 179 27.99 -12.06 16.62
N SER A 180 26.83 -11.95 17.26
CA SER A 180 25.87 -13.03 17.43
C SER A 180 24.64 -12.75 16.57
N TYR A 181 24.02 -13.81 16.05
CA TYR A 181 22.92 -13.73 15.10
C TYR A 181 21.75 -14.62 15.54
N GLN A 182 20.53 -14.13 15.41
CA GLN A 182 19.31 -14.91 15.64
C GLN A 182 18.25 -14.59 14.59
N VAL A 183 17.78 -15.61 13.88
CA VAL A 183 16.73 -15.50 12.86
C VAL A 183 15.36 -15.35 13.54
N GLY A 184 14.58 -14.39 13.07
CA GLY A 184 13.20 -14.18 13.50
C GLY A 184 13.00 -13.52 14.85
N LEU A 185 11.72 -13.37 15.21
CA LEU A 185 11.24 -12.85 16.48
C LEU A 185 10.81 -14.00 17.42
N LEU A 186 10.78 -13.76 18.73
CA LEU A 186 10.28 -14.72 19.71
C LEU A 186 8.83 -15.12 19.40
N GLY A 187 7.98 -14.15 19.05
CA GLY A 187 6.60 -14.46 18.69
C GLY A 187 6.45 -15.31 17.41
N GLU A 188 7.43 -15.27 16.51
CA GLU A 188 7.51 -16.19 15.36
C GLU A 188 7.95 -17.59 15.82
N GLU A 189 8.99 -17.66 16.66
CA GLU A 189 9.53 -18.92 17.21
C GLU A 189 8.46 -19.74 17.95
N VAL A 190 7.63 -19.07 18.75
CA VAL A 190 6.54 -19.70 19.53
C VAL A 190 5.18 -19.67 18.82
N THR A 191 5.15 -19.34 17.53
CA THR A 191 3.97 -19.33 16.65
C THR A 191 2.74 -18.64 17.26
N LEU A 192 2.91 -17.45 17.85
CA LEU A 192 1.83 -16.71 18.51
C LEU A 192 0.59 -16.49 17.63
N PHE A 193 0.78 -16.43 16.32
CA PHE A 193 -0.30 -16.26 15.34
C PHE A 193 -1.23 -17.47 15.19
N GLU A 194 -0.85 -18.67 15.64
CA GLU A 194 -1.68 -19.88 15.53
C GLU A 194 -2.73 -19.98 16.64
N THR A 195 -2.31 -19.79 17.90
CA THR A 195 -3.17 -20.01 19.08
C THR A 195 -3.39 -18.73 19.89
N GLY A 196 -2.59 -17.69 19.65
CA GLY A 196 -2.58 -16.47 20.46
C GLY A 196 -1.91 -16.64 21.83
N THR A 197 -1.39 -17.81 22.17
CA THR A 197 -0.81 -18.09 23.50
C THR A 197 0.41 -18.99 23.39
N ALA A 198 1.41 -18.76 24.24
CA ALA A 198 2.54 -19.65 24.38
C ALA A 198 3.07 -19.60 25.82
N ASP A 199 3.76 -20.66 26.23
CA ASP A 199 4.38 -20.72 27.55
C ASP A 199 5.42 -19.60 27.71
N GLY A 200 5.39 -18.91 28.86
CA GLY A 200 6.28 -17.80 29.14
C GLY A 200 5.92 -16.47 28.46
N ILE A 201 4.81 -16.40 27.71
CA ILE A 201 4.30 -15.16 27.11
C ILE A 201 3.15 -14.60 27.95
N SER A 202 3.34 -13.39 28.47
CA SER A 202 2.33 -12.66 29.24
C SER A 202 1.61 -11.63 28.37
N TRP A 203 0.28 -11.66 28.38
CA TRP A 203 -0.56 -10.72 27.64
C TRP A 203 -1.18 -9.69 28.58
N ASP A 204 -0.95 -8.40 28.32
CA ASP A 204 -1.56 -7.28 29.02
C ASP A 204 -2.86 -6.86 28.32
N SER A 205 -3.95 -6.75 29.07
CA SER A 205 -5.28 -6.35 28.54
C SER A 205 -5.60 -4.88 28.79
N SER A 206 -4.72 -4.13 29.46
CA SER A 206 -4.88 -2.70 29.77
C SER A 206 -4.31 -1.78 28.68
N SER A 207 -3.63 -2.35 27.69
CA SER A 207 -2.73 -1.70 26.75
C SER A 207 -3.38 -1.29 25.41
N SER A 208 -4.71 -1.18 25.34
CA SER A 208 -5.44 -0.88 24.09
C SER A 208 -5.08 0.46 23.43
N ALA A 209 -4.28 1.31 24.09
CA ALA A 209 -3.80 2.60 23.59
C ALA A 209 -2.26 2.75 23.63
N ASN A 210 -1.50 1.69 23.94
CA ASN A 210 -0.05 1.79 24.01
C ASN A 210 0.57 1.77 22.61
N THR A 211 1.31 2.82 22.27
CA THR A 211 2.00 2.99 20.98
C THR A 211 3.40 2.38 20.99
N SER A 212 3.64 1.30 21.74
CA SER A 212 4.97 0.71 21.85
C SER A 212 5.38 0.02 20.55
N SER A 213 6.60 0.29 20.10
CA SER A 213 7.27 -0.42 19.00
C SER A 213 7.55 -1.87 19.37
N LEU A 214 7.68 -2.76 18.38
CA LEU A 214 7.91 -4.20 18.58
C LEU A 214 6.94 -4.83 19.60
N THR A 215 5.64 -4.78 19.29
CA THR A 215 4.60 -5.30 20.17
C THR A 215 3.66 -6.22 19.42
N TRP A 216 3.44 -7.42 19.96
CA TRP A 216 2.41 -8.33 19.48
C TRP A 216 1.06 -7.93 20.06
N TYR A 217 0.04 -7.92 19.22
CA TYR A 217 -1.34 -7.68 19.60
C TYR A 217 -2.22 -8.85 19.21
N LYS A 218 -3.23 -9.16 20.03
CA LYS A 218 -4.26 -10.12 19.65
C LYS A 218 -5.65 -9.67 20.09
N THR A 219 -6.64 -10.15 19.36
CA THR A 219 -8.06 -10.01 19.71
C THR A 219 -8.87 -11.14 19.07
N THR A 220 -10.15 -11.21 19.40
CA THR A 220 -11.10 -12.14 18.78
C THR A 220 -12.31 -11.40 18.23
N PHE A 221 -12.85 -11.83 17.10
CA PHE A 221 -14.01 -11.21 16.46
C PHE A 221 -14.92 -12.22 15.76
N ASP A 222 -16.18 -11.83 15.57
CA ASP A 222 -17.15 -12.61 14.80
C ASP A 222 -17.15 -12.19 13.33
N ALA A 223 -17.40 -13.13 12.41
CA ALA A 223 -17.34 -12.82 11.00
C ALA A 223 -18.42 -11.79 10.61
N PRO A 224 -18.07 -10.73 9.85
CA PRO A 224 -19.05 -9.82 9.29
C PRO A 224 -20.10 -10.56 8.47
N GLY A 225 -21.37 -10.20 8.65
CA GLY A 225 -22.47 -10.77 7.87
C GLY A 225 -22.36 -10.55 6.36
N GLY A 226 -23.20 -11.23 5.60
CA GLY A 226 -23.28 -11.08 4.13
C GLY A 226 -22.17 -11.80 3.37
N THR A 227 -22.01 -11.44 2.10
CA THR A 227 -21.07 -12.09 1.16
C THR A 227 -19.99 -11.13 0.62
N ASP A 228 -20.05 -9.85 0.95
CA ASP A 228 -19.14 -8.82 0.44
C ASP A 228 -17.70 -9.04 0.94
N PRO A 229 -16.65 -8.82 0.12
CA PRO A 229 -15.26 -8.98 0.58
C PRO A 229 -14.99 -8.27 1.91
N VAL A 230 -14.18 -8.88 2.76
CA VAL A 230 -13.82 -8.34 4.09
C VAL A 230 -12.39 -7.83 4.04
N ALA A 231 -12.12 -6.71 4.70
CA ALA A 231 -10.78 -6.23 4.91
C ALA A 231 -10.59 -5.73 6.34
N LEU A 232 -9.33 -5.67 6.77
CA LEU A 232 -8.89 -5.01 7.98
C LEU A 232 -8.49 -3.57 7.64
N ASP A 233 -9.09 -2.59 8.28
CA ASP A 233 -8.63 -1.20 8.24
C ASP A 233 -7.51 -1.03 9.27
N LEU A 234 -6.28 -0.85 8.78
CA LEU A 234 -5.09 -0.64 9.58
C LEU A 234 -4.60 0.81 9.51
N GLY A 235 -5.45 1.76 9.12
CA GLY A 235 -5.06 3.17 8.97
C GLY A 235 -4.52 3.83 10.25
N SER A 236 -4.77 3.26 11.42
CA SER A 236 -4.23 3.72 12.72
C SER A 236 -2.89 3.08 13.12
N MET A 237 -2.39 2.15 12.30
CA MET A 237 -1.18 1.36 12.58
C MET A 237 0.03 1.88 11.80
N GLY A 238 1.21 1.34 12.10
CA GLY A 238 2.46 1.78 11.50
C GLY A 238 2.98 0.81 10.43
N LYS A 239 3.67 -0.23 10.89
CA LYS A 239 4.28 -1.27 10.04
C LYS A 239 4.26 -2.58 10.79
N GLY A 240 4.02 -3.68 10.07
CA GLY A 240 4.01 -4.97 10.72
C GLY A 240 3.50 -6.09 9.85
N GLN A 241 3.01 -7.14 10.50
CA GLN A 241 2.40 -8.29 9.86
C GLN A 241 1.12 -8.67 10.61
N ALA A 242 0.16 -9.25 9.90
CA ALA A 242 -1.12 -9.65 10.48
C ALA A 242 -1.51 -11.08 10.08
N TRP A 243 -2.23 -11.75 10.98
CA TRP A 243 -2.76 -13.09 10.78
C TRP A 243 -4.21 -13.19 11.24
N VAL A 244 -5.00 -13.97 10.53
CA VAL A 244 -6.35 -14.37 10.96
C VAL A 244 -6.42 -15.90 10.99
N ASN A 245 -6.73 -16.45 12.16
CA ASN A 245 -6.81 -17.90 12.39
C ASN A 245 -5.53 -18.64 11.91
N GLY A 246 -4.35 -18.10 12.22
CA GLY A 246 -3.06 -18.65 11.76
C GLY A 246 -2.69 -18.37 10.31
N HIS A 247 -3.62 -17.86 9.48
CA HIS A 247 -3.32 -17.50 8.09
C HIS A 247 -2.69 -16.11 7.99
N HIS A 248 -1.52 -16.03 7.38
CA HIS A 248 -0.81 -14.77 7.16
C HIS A 248 -1.52 -13.90 6.12
N LEU A 249 -1.99 -12.72 6.54
CA LEU A 249 -2.61 -11.72 5.66
C LEU A 249 -1.57 -10.96 4.83
N GLY A 250 -0.32 -11.00 5.25
CA GLY A 250 0.80 -10.27 4.66
C GLY A 250 1.33 -9.16 5.57
N ARG A 251 2.26 -8.39 5.00
CA ARG A 251 2.85 -7.20 5.63
C ARG A 251 1.91 -6.02 5.49
N TYR A 252 1.73 -5.25 6.55
CA TYR A 252 1.10 -3.94 6.48
C TYR A 252 2.13 -2.84 6.66
N TRP A 253 1.96 -1.74 5.92
CA TRP A 253 2.82 -0.59 6.04
C TRP A 253 2.14 0.68 5.54
N LEU A 254 1.87 1.62 6.46
CA LEU A 254 1.06 2.80 6.21
C LEU A 254 1.90 4.00 5.70
N LEU A 255 2.83 3.74 4.77
CA LEU A 255 3.63 4.80 4.16
C LEU A 255 2.73 5.73 3.34
N LEU A 256 2.78 7.03 3.60
CA LEU A 256 2.02 7.99 2.81
C LEU A 256 2.57 8.07 1.37
N ALA A 257 1.67 7.97 0.40
CA ALA A 257 1.96 8.25 -0.98
C ALA A 257 2.41 9.71 -1.17
N PRO A 258 3.19 10.03 -2.21
CA PRO A 258 3.56 11.41 -2.51
C PRO A 258 2.32 12.32 -2.58
N GLN A 259 2.44 13.54 -2.07
CA GLN A 259 1.35 14.53 -2.08
C GLN A 259 0.99 15.02 -3.49
N THR A 260 1.84 14.74 -4.48
CA THR A 260 1.69 15.19 -5.87
C THR A 260 1.95 14.05 -6.84
N GLY A 261 1.54 14.23 -8.10
CA GLY A 261 1.69 13.23 -9.16
C GLY A 261 0.39 12.50 -9.52
N CYS A 262 -0.68 12.71 -8.76
CA CYS A 262 -2.02 12.30 -9.14
C CYS A 262 -2.65 13.38 -10.00
N SER A 263 -3.21 12.98 -11.15
CA SER A 263 -3.90 13.88 -12.05
C SER A 263 -5.11 13.19 -12.66
N THR A 264 -6.09 13.97 -13.10
CA THR A 264 -7.18 13.45 -13.92
C THR A 264 -6.61 12.92 -15.23
N CYS A 265 -6.87 11.65 -15.55
CA CYS A 265 -6.28 11.03 -16.72
C CYS A 265 -7.30 10.72 -17.82
N ASP A 266 -6.82 10.75 -19.06
CA ASP A 266 -7.57 10.36 -20.25
C ASP A 266 -6.97 9.05 -20.78
N TYR A 267 -7.83 8.10 -21.12
CA TYR A 267 -7.41 6.83 -21.72
C TYR A 267 -6.65 7.03 -23.05
N ARG A 268 -6.95 8.10 -23.80
CA ARG A 268 -6.33 8.43 -25.09
C ARG A 268 -4.89 8.88 -24.92
N GLY A 269 -4.09 8.64 -25.96
CA GLY A 269 -2.68 9.01 -25.99
C GLY A 269 -1.78 8.04 -25.23
N ALA A 270 -0.47 8.21 -25.39
CA ALA A 270 0.53 7.31 -24.81
C ALA A 270 0.31 7.12 -23.30
N TYR A 271 0.36 5.87 -22.86
CA TYR A 271 0.28 5.52 -21.44
C TYR A 271 1.67 5.41 -20.83
N ASN A 272 1.78 5.79 -19.57
CA ASN A 272 2.86 5.42 -18.68
C ASN A 272 2.28 5.21 -17.26
N SER A 273 3.08 4.63 -16.37
CA SER A 273 2.68 4.30 -14.98
C SER A 273 2.31 5.50 -14.12
N ASP A 274 2.64 6.71 -14.55
CA ASP A 274 2.42 7.94 -13.79
C ASP A 274 1.14 8.65 -14.24
N LYS A 275 0.59 8.26 -15.40
CA LYS A 275 -0.49 8.97 -16.08
C LYS A 275 -1.79 9.02 -15.28
N CYS A 276 -2.13 7.94 -14.57
CA CYS A 276 -3.43 7.73 -13.94
C CYS A 276 -3.30 7.36 -12.44
N ARG A 277 -2.36 7.97 -11.72
CA ARG A 277 -2.19 7.71 -10.29
C ARG A 277 -3.33 8.34 -9.47
N THR A 278 -3.75 7.64 -8.43
CA THR A 278 -4.75 8.07 -7.44
C THR A 278 -4.16 8.01 -6.03
N ASP A 279 -4.93 8.48 -5.05
CA ASP A 279 -4.62 8.32 -3.62
C ASP A 279 -3.32 8.98 -3.15
N CYS A 280 -2.94 10.09 -3.80
CA CYS A 280 -1.83 10.92 -3.35
C CYS A 280 -2.08 11.47 -1.95
N GLY A 281 -1.07 11.40 -1.08
CA GLY A 281 -1.14 11.84 0.30
C GLY A 281 -1.83 10.87 1.27
N GLU A 282 -2.45 9.79 0.76
CA GLU A 282 -3.03 8.71 1.56
C GLU A 282 -2.00 7.59 1.81
N PRO A 283 -2.23 6.69 2.79
CA PRO A 283 -1.41 5.50 2.96
C PRO A 283 -1.40 4.65 1.67
N SER A 284 -0.22 4.18 1.29
CA SER A 284 0.01 3.34 0.10
C SER A 284 -0.89 2.12 0.08
N GLN A 285 -1.22 1.58 1.25
CA GLN A 285 -2.26 0.60 1.45
C GLN A 285 -2.84 0.69 2.86
N ARG A 286 -4.11 1.08 2.98
CA ARG A 286 -4.85 1.15 4.26
C ARG A 286 -5.59 -0.15 4.60
N TRP A 287 -6.19 -0.78 3.59
CA TRP A 287 -7.05 -1.95 3.76
C TRP A 287 -6.34 -3.24 3.38
N TYR A 288 -6.45 -4.24 4.24
CA TYR A 288 -5.79 -5.54 4.10
C TYR A 288 -6.85 -6.63 3.98
N HIS A 289 -6.95 -7.26 2.81
CA HIS A 289 -8.01 -8.20 2.49
C HIS A 289 -7.95 -9.45 3.39
N ILE A 290 -9.10 -9.80 3.96
CA ILE A 290 -9.33 -11.06 4.68
C ILE A 290 -10.23 -11.94 3.82
N PRO A 291 -9.71 -13.04 3.25
CA PRO A 291 -10.54 -14.00 2.54
C PRO A 291 -11.65 -14.54 3.44
N ARG A 292 -12.91 -14.44 3.00
CA ARG A 292 -14.05 -14.99 3.77
C ARG A 292 -13.91 -16.48 4.09
N ALA A 293 -13.22 -17.23 3.24
CA ALA A 293 -12.94 -18.65 3.45
C ALA A 293 -12.05 -18.94 4.67
N TRP A 294 -11.34 -17.94 5.21
CA TRP A 294 -10.52 -18.08 6.42
C TRP A 294 -11.31 -17.78 7.70
N LEU A 295 -12.55 -17.27 7.58
CA LEU A 295 -13.37 -16.87 8.70
C LEU A 295 -14.31 -17.99 9.14
N GLN A 296 -14.35 -18.21 10.44
CA GLN A 296 -15.39 -18.93 11.15
C GLN A 296 -16.53 -17.98 11.52
N PRO A 297 -17.76 -18.48 11.76
CA PRO A 297 -18.89 -17.61 12.15
C PRO A 297 -18.59 -16.73 13.37
N THR A 298 -17.91 -17.28 14.37
CA THR A 298 -17.58 -16.60 15.63
C THR A 298 -16.20 -16.98 16.13
N GLY A 299 -15.59 -16.12 16.96
CA GLY A 299 -14.35 -16.46 17.67
C GLY A 299 -13.11 -16.56 16.79
N ASN A 300 -13.04 -15.77 15.71
CA ASN A 300 -11.85 -15.68 14.87
C ASN A 300 -10.73 -14.99 15.64
N LEU A 301 -9.54 -15.59 15.65
CA LEU A 301 -8.34 -15.01 16.23
C LEU A 301 -7.68 -14.06 15.22
N LEU A 302 -7.45 -12.81 15.63
CA LEU A 302 -6.64 -11.84 14.91
C LEU A 302 -5.37 -11.57 15.72
N VAL A 303 -4.20 -11.74 15.09
CA VAL A 303 -2.89 -11.45 15.68
C VAL A 303 -2.12 -10.49 14.79
N LEU A 304 -1.42 -9.53 15.38
CA LEU A 304 -0.54 -8.58 14.69
C LEU A 304 0.80 -8.51 15.42
N ILE A 305 1.87 -8.25 14.68
CA ILE A 305 3.11 -7.68 15.21
C ILE A 305 3.22 -6.26 14.69
N GLU A 306 3.22 -5.27 15.58
CA GLU A 306 3.45 -3.86 15.25
C GLU A 306 4.90 -3.50 15.55
N GLU A 307 5.59 -3.06 14.51
CA GLU A 307 7.03 -2.86 14.52
C GLU A 307 7.42 -1.48 15.03
N ILE A 308 6.66 -0.43 14.67
CA ILE A 308 7.06 0.96 14.90
C ILE A 308 6.14 1.72 15.85
N GLY A 309 4.87 1.31 15.92
CA GLY A 309 3.85 1.89 16.79
C GLY A 309 2.55 2.18 16.05
N GLY A 310 1.44 2.06 16.76
CA GLY A 310 0.10 2.25 16.22
C GLY A 310 -0.96 2.28 17.33
N ASP A 311 -2.18 2.65 16.96
CA ASP A 311 -3.34 2.69 17.85
C ASP A 311 -4.33 1.57 17.47
N VAL A 312 -4.23 0.44 18.19
CA VAL A 312 -5.04 -0.75 17.93
C VAL A 312 -6.53 -0.53 18.22
N SER A 313 -6.89 0.44 19.06
CA SER A 313 -8.30 0.71 19.41
C SER A 313 -9.13 1.17 18.21
N LYS A 314 -8.47 1.69 17.17
CA LYS A 314 -9.08 2.18 15.92
C LYS A 314 -9.08 1.15 14.79
N ILE A 315 -8.44 0.00 14.96
CA ILE A 315 -8.52 -1.10 13.99
C ILE A 315 -9.98 -1.53 13.88
N SER A 316 -10.44 -1.72 12.65
CA SER A 316 -11.79 -2.21 12.39
C SER A 316 -11.85 -3.19 11.22
N LEU A 317 -12.87 -4.04 11.24
CA LEU A 317 -13.26 -4.82 10.07
C LEU A 317 -14.21 -4.02 9.21
N VAL A 318 -13.92 -4.00 7.92
CA VAL A 318 -14.75 -3.35 6.90
C VAL A 318 -15.20 -4.37 5.87
N THR A 319 -16.40 -4.17 5.32
CA THR A 319 -16.86 -4.89 4.14
C THR A 319 -16.80 -3.98 2.94
N ARG A 320 -16.20 -4.46 1.84
CA ARG A 320 -16.05 -3.72 0.60
C ARG A 320 -17.19 -4.05 -0.34
N SER A 321 -18.02 -3.05 -0.63
CA SER A 321 -19.13 -3.15 -1.56
C SER A 321 -19.09 -1.97 -2.54
N ALA A 322 -19.14 -2.26 -3.84
CA ALA A 322 -19.25 -1.24 -4.87
C ALA A 322 -20.69 -0.74 -4.95
N HIS A 323 -21.05 0.14 -4.02
CA HIS A 323 -22.39 0.70 -3.94
C HIS A 323 -22.65 1.79 -4.98
N ALA A 324 -21.63 2.31 -5.65
CA ALA A 324 -21.79 3.26 -6.74
C ALA A 324 -21.07 2.78 -8.01
N VAL A 325 -21.75 2.95 -9.14
CA VAL A 325 -21.23 2.72 -10.48
C VAL A 325 -21.45 3.98 -11.30
N CYS A 326 -20.49 4.32 -12.14
CA CYS A 326 -20.56 5.53 -12.94
C CYS A 326 -19.90 5.36 -14.30
N SER A 327 -20.22 6.26 -15.20
CA SER A 327 -19.68 6.30 -16.55
C SER A 327 -19.82 7.70 -17.13
N HIS A 328 -18.83 8.13 -17.94
CA HIS A 328 -18.87 9.38 -18.69
C HIS A 328 -18.38 9.12 -20.11
N VAL A 329 -19.31 9.17 -21.07
CA VAL A 329 -19.07 8.81 -22.47
C VAL A 329 -19.45 9.99 -23.37
N ASP A 330 -18.57 10.33 -24.31
CA ASP A 330 -18.80 11.37 -25.32
C ASP A 330 -19.44 10.78 -26.58
N GLU A 331 -20.31 11.53 -27.26
CA GLU A 331 -21.05 11.07 -28.45
C GLU A 331 -20.13 10.71 -29.63
N SER A 332 -18.89 11.21 -29.66
CA SER A 332 -17.88 10.86 -30.65
C SER A 332 -17.15 9.53 -30.37
N GLN A 333 -17.35 8.94 -29.19
CA GLN A 333 -16.71 7.68 -28.83
C GLN A 333 -17.38 6.50 -29.55
N PRO A 334 -16.63 5.44 -29.89
CA PRO A 334 -17.21 4.25 -30.47
C PRO A 334 -18.04 3.47 -29.44
N ALA A 335 -18.99 2.67 -29.90
CA ALA A 335 -19.75 1.75 -29.04
C ALA A 335 -18.81 0.78 -28.28
N PRO A 336 -19.17 0.31 -27.07
CA PRO A 336 -18.33 -0.60 -26.28
C PRO A 336 -17.94 -1.89 -27.01
N LEU A 337 -16.70 -2.37 -26.80
CA LEU A 337 -16.12 -3.56 -27.47
C LEU A 337 -16.97 -4.83 -27.31
N GLN A 338 -17.71 -4.95 -26.21
CA GLN A 338 -18.59 -6.10 -25.94
C GLN A 338 -19.75 -6.21 -26.94
N LEU A 339 -20.09 -5.12 -27.63
CA LEU A 339 -21.13 -5.07 -28.67
C LEU A 339 -20.56 -5.33 -30.08
N TRP A 340 -19.24 -5.48 -30.22
CA TRP A 340 -18.58 -5.68 -31.50
C TRP A 340 -18.66 -7.17 -31.87
N THR A 341 -19.37 -7.50 -32.95
CA THR A 341 -19.45 -8.87 -33.45
C THR A 341 -18.36 -9.12 -34.48
N ALA A 342 -17.71 -10.30 -34.41
CA ALA A 342 -16.56 -10.68 -35.25
C ALA A 342 -16.80 -10.63 -36.78
N HIS A 343 -18.06 -10.50 -37.22
CA HIS A 343 -18.45 -10.51 -38.64
C HIS A 343 -18.93 -9.16 -39.20
N ARG A 344 -18.99 -8.09 -38.40
CA ARG A 344 -19.19 -6.75 -38.96
C ARG A 344 -17.82 -6.16 -39.28
N SER A 345 -17.48 -6.09 -40.56
CA SER A 345 -16.40 -5.21 -41.03
C SER A 345 -16.60 -3.84 -40.39
N MET A 346 -15.62 -3.35 -39.63
CA MET A 346 -15.28 -1.99 -39.16
C MET A 346 -16.21 -0.78 -39.44
N ASP A 347 -17.52 -0.93 -39.57
CA ASP A 347 -18.54 0.13 -39.55
C ASP A 347 -19.08 0.30 -38.13
N ALA A 348 -18.16 0.27 -37.16
CA ALA A 348 -18.40 0.73 -35.79
C ALA A 348 -18.82 2.22 -35.74
N SER A 349 -18.75 2.91 -36.88
CA SER A 349 -19.25 4.26 -37.15
C SER A 349 -20.77 4.39 -37.23
N SER A 350 -21.54 3.28 -37.24
CA SER A 350 -23.01 3.32 -37.37
C SER A 350 -23.77 3.16 -36.05
N ALA A 351 -23.12 2.68 -34.99
CA ALA A 351 -23.74 2.52 -33.67
C ALA A 351 -23.39 3.74 -32.79
N PRO A 352 -24.38 4.35 -32.11
CA PRO A 352 -24.09 5.47 -31.21
C PRO A 352 -23.19 5.01 -30.06
N ALA A 353 -22.40 5.92 -29.50
CA ALA A 353 -21.70 5.67 -28.25
C ALA A 353 -22.71 5.25 -27.17
N GLU A 354 -22.33 4.35 -26.25
CA GLU A 354 -23.24 3.89 -25.19
C GLU A 354 -22.59 3.95 -23.82
N VAL A 355 -23.32 4.51 -22.86
CA VAL A 355 -23.02 4.35 -21.43
C VAL A 355 -23.49 2.98 -20.99
N LEU A 356 -22.56 2.17 -20.49
CA LEU A 356 -22.86 0.89 -19.84
C LEU A 356 -22.72 1.03 -18.33
N LEU A 357 -23.75 0.64 -17.58
CA LEU A 357 -23.70 0.52 -16.12
C LEU A 357 -23.95 -0.92 -15.72
N GLU A 358 -23.13 -1.44 -14.80
CA GLU A 358 -23.20 -2.82 -14.34
C GLU A 358 -22.89 -2.90 -12.84
N CYS A 359 -23.88 -3.33 -12.06
CA CYS A 359 -23.71 -3.66 -10.65
C CYS A 359 -23.11 -5.06 -10.47
N ALA A 360 -22.52 -5.32 -9.30
CA ALA A 360 -21.96 -6.64 -8.99
C ALA A 360 -23.01 -7.77 -9.03
N ALA A 361 -22.54 -9.02 -9.10
CA ALA A 361 -23.39 -10.20 -9.03
C ALA A 361 -24.34 -10.15 -7.81
N GLY A 362 -25.66 -10.27 -8.04
CA GLY A 362 -26.67 -10.24 -6.97
C GLY A 362 -27.14 -8.85 -6.54
N GLN A 363 -26.58 -7.78 -7.11
CA GLN A 363 -27.05 -6.40 -6.90
C GLN A 363 -27.86 -5.90 -8.11
N HIS A 364 -28.65 -4.85 -7.88
CA HIS A 364 -29.34 -4.09 -8.93
C HIS A 364 -29.15 -2.60 -8.73
N ILE A 365 -29.30 -1.84 -9.82
CA ILE A 365 -29.32 -0.38 -9.79
C ILE A 365 -30.57 0.06 -9.03
N SER A 366 -30.37 0.58 -7.83
CA SER A 366 -31.42 0.99 -6.90
C SER A 366 -31.95 2.40 -7.18
N HIS A 367 -31.05 3.34 -7.47
CA HIS A 367 -31.40 4.70 -7.84
C HIS A 367 -30.26 5.37 -8.64
N ILE A 368 -30.59 6.45 -9.35
CA ILE A 368 -29.64 7.27 -10.09
C ILE A 368 -29.31 8.49 -9.25
N LYS A 369 -28.03 8.66 -8.86
CA LYS A 369 -27.55 9.79 -8.07
C LYS A 369 -27.35 11.03 -8.94
N PHE A 370 -26.87 10.83 -10.17
CA PHE A 370 -26.62 11.90 -11.13
C PHE A 370 -26.80 11.39 -12.56
N ALA A 371 -27.39 12.21 -13.42
CA ALA A 371 -27.38 11.99 -14.87
C ALA A 371 -27.48 13.33 -15.60
N SER A 372 -26.60 13.54 -16.56
CA SER A 372 -26.61 14.73 -17.42
C SER A 372 -26.10 14.40 -18.80
N PHE A 373 -26.98 14.50 -19.80
CA PHE A 373 -26.62 14.55 -21.21
C PHE A 373 -26.44 16.00 -21.64
N GLY A 374 -25.29 16.34 -22.21
CA GLY A 374 -24.92 17.72 -22.56
C GLY A 374 -23.42 17.92 -22.45
N ASN A 375 -22.97 18.89 -21.66
CA ASN A 375 -21.54 19.08 -21.36
C ASN A 375 -21.20 18.95 -19.87
N PRO A 376 -21.57 17.84 -19.19
CA PRO A 376 -21.20 17.62 -17.80
C PRO A 376 -19.67 17.66 -17.59
N VAL A 377 -19.27 18.05 -16.39
CA VAL A 377 -17.87 18.12 -15.97
C VAL A 377 -17.66 17.36 -14.67
N GLY A 378 -16.39 17.09 -14.35
CA GLY A 378 -16.00 16.37 -13.14
C GLY A 378 -15.74 14.89 -13.41
N SER A 379 -15.54 14.15 -12.34
CA SER A 379 -15.27 12.71 -12.33
C SER A 379 -16.35 11.98 -11.53
N CYS A 380 -16.30 10.64 -11.54
CA CYS A 380 -17.13 9.81 -10.67
C CYS A 380 -17.15 10.35 -9.23
N GLY A 381 -18.32 10.39 -8.58
CA GLY A 381 -18.47 10.97 -7.25
C GLY A 381 -18.72 12.49 -7.24
N HIS A 382 -18.12 13.21 -8.19
CA HIS A 382 -18.08 14.68 -8.26
C HIS A 382 -18.54 15.23 -9.62
N PHE A 383 -19.56 14.61 -10.22
CA PHE A 383 -20.14 15.14 -11.46
C PHE A 383 -20.97 16.40 -11.21
N HIS A 384 -20.80 17.37 -12.10
CA HIS A 384 -21.57 18.59 -12.13
C HIS A 384 -22.21 18.80 -13.51
N ARG A 385 -23.42 19.38 -13.50
CA ARG A 385 -24.06 19.83 -14.74
C ARG A 385 -23.22 20.94 -15.37
N GLY A 386 -23.01 20.86 -16.67
CA GLY A 386 -22.42 21.95 -17.44
C GLY A 386 -23.44 23.01 -17.81
N LYS A 387 -23.03 23.93 -18.69
CA LYS A 387 -23.89 25.00 -19.23
C LYS A 387 -25.01 24.48 -20.14
N CYS A 388 -24.86 23.26 -20.63
CA CYS A 388 -25.72 22.59 -21.59
C CYS A 388 -26.15 21.25 -20.97
N HIS A 389 -27.45 21.04 -20.89
CA HIS A 389 -28.04 19.89 -20.19
C HIS A 389 -29.45 19.60 -20.73
N ALA A 390 -29.72 18.35 -21.12
CA ALA A 390 -31.07 17.89 -21.40
C ALA A 390 -31.83 17.65 -20.09
N VAL A 391 -32.94 18.36 -19.90
CA VAL A 391 -33.75 18.30 -18.65
C VAL A 391 -34.23 16.88 -18.33
N GLU A 392 -34.53 16.08 -19.35
CA GLU A 392 -35.04 14.71 -19.21
C GLU A 392 -33.95 13.68 -18.86
N SER A 393 -32.66 14.08 -18.77
CA SER A 393 -31.53 13.18 -18.54
C SER A 393 -31.75 12.21 -17.37
N SER A 394 -32.21 12.73 -16.23
CA SER A 394 -32.39 11.91 -15.03
C SER A 394 -33.56 10.93 -15.16
N GLU A 395 -34.69 11.36 -15.72
CA GLU A 395 -35.87 10.53 -15.90
C GLU A 395 -35.62 9.38 -16.88
N VAL A 396 -34.99 9.68 -18.02
CA VAL A 396 -34.65 8.69 -19.04
C VAL A 396 -33.73 7.61 -18.48
N VAL A 397 -32.64 8.02 -17.82
CA VAL A 397 -31.68 7.08 -17.22
C VAL A 397 -32.35 6.25 -16.13
N GLN A 398 -33.19 6.86 -15.28
CA GLN A 398 -33.91 6.16 -14.23
C GLN A 398 -34.81 5.07 -14.79
N LYS A 399 -35.59 5.38 -15.84
CA LYS A 399 -36.47 4.44 -16.53
C LYS A 399 -35.71 3.28 -17.19
N LEU A 400 -34.53 3.54 -17.75
CA LEU A 400 -33.75 2.53 -18.44
C LEU A 400 -33.00 1.59 -17.50
N CYS A 401 -32.55 2.08 -16.34
CA CYS A 401 -31.56 1.41 -15.51
C CYS A 401 -32.07 0.88 -14.16
N VAL A 402 -32.99 1.59 -13.49
CA VAL A 402 -33.41 1.19 -12.14
C VAL A 402 -34.11 -0.18 -12.15
N GLY A 403 -33.77 -1.01 -11.16
CA GLY A 403 -34.25 -2.39 -11.02
C GLY A 403 -33.47 -3.42 -11.83
N LYS A 404 -32.54 -3.00 -12.69
CA LYS A 404 -31.71 -3.91 -13.49
C LYS A 404 -30.32 -4.03 -12.88
N GLN A 405 -29.70 -5.20 -13.03
CA GLN A 405 -28.28 -5.38 -12.71
C GLN A 405 -27.38 -4.64 -13.71
N LYS A 406 -27.76 -4.66 -14.99
CA LYS A 406 -27.02 -4.07 -16.10
C LYS A 406 -27.97 -3.27 -16.99
N CYS A 407 -27.53 -2.10 -17.45
CA CYS A 407 -28.24 -1.30 -18.43
C CYS A 407 -27.27 -0.64 -19.42
N SER A 408 -27.77 -0.34 -20.63
CA SER A 408 -27.06 0.43 -21.64
C SER A 408 -27.91 1.62 -22.08
N ILE A 409 -27.27 2.77 -22.30
CA ILE A 409 -27.92 4.03 -22.65
C ILE A 409 -27.21 4.64 -23.87
N PRO A 410 -27.89 4.79 -25.03
CA PRO A 410 -27.32 5.46 -26.18
C PRO A 410 -27.06 6.95 -25.94
N VAL A 411 -25.84 7.40 -26.21
CA VAL A 411 -25.36 8.78 -26.07
C VAL A 411 -25.68 9.55 -27.36
N GLN A 412 -26.95 9.87 -27.54
CA GLN A 412 -27.46 10.65 -28.65
C GLN A 412 -28.66 11.48 -28.19
N TRP A 413 -28.88 12.64 -28.79
CA TRP A 413 -29.89 13.59 -28.30
C TRP A 413 -31.32 13.04 -28.38
N GLN A 414 -31.61 12.17 -29.34
CA GLN A 414 -32.92 11.52 -29.51
C GLN A 414 -33.31 10.63 -28.32
N THR A 415 -32.32 10.18 -27.53
CA THR A 415 -32.56 9.43 -26.29
C THR A 415 -33.14 10.33 -25.19
N PHE A 416 -32.85 11.64 -25.22
CA PHE A 416 -33.07 12.58 -24.12
C PHE A 416 -34.04 13.72 -24.43
N GLY A 417 -34.79 13.61 -25.54
CA GLY A 417 -35.85 14.55 -25.88
C GLY A 417 -36.11 14.66 -27.38
N HIS A 418 -37.01 15.58 -27.74
CA HIS A 418 -37.42 15.82 -29.12
C HIS A 418 -36.55 16.81 -29.90
N THR A 419 -35.68 17.56 -29.22
CA THR A 419 -34.80 18.57 -29.81
C THR A 419 -33.38 18.43 -29.25
N ASP A 420 -32.38 18.74 -30.06
CA ASP A 420 -30.99 18.79 -29.59
C ASP A 420 -30.87 19.86 -28.48
N PRO A 421 -30.52 19.47 -27.23
CA PRO A 421 -30.43 20.41 -26.12
C PRO A 421 -29.31 21.44 -26.33
N CYS A 422 -28.33 21.13 -27.18
CA CYS A 422 -27.11 21.92 -27.32
C CYS A 422 -26.56 21.89 -28.75
N PRO A 423 -27.20 22.61 -29.69
CA PRO A 423 -26.71 22.70 -31.06
C PRO A 423 -25.26 23.20 -31.10
N SER A 424 -24.44 22.56 -31.93
CA SER A 424 -23.02 22.90 -32.14
C SER A 424 -22.09 22.68 -30.94
N ILE A 425 -22.54 21.99 -29.88
CA ILE A 425 -21.72 21.57 -28.75
C ILE A 425 -21.58 20.03 -28.81
N SER A 426 -20.34 19.53 -28.67
CA SER A 426 -20.09 18.08 -28.48
C SER A 426 -20.73 17.64 -27.18
N LYS A 427 -21.59 16.63 -27.25
CA LYS A 427 -22.36 16.16 -26.10
C LYS A 427 -21.75 14.89 -25.53
N SER A 428 -21.85 14.76 -24.22
CA SER A 428 -21.50 13.57 -23.47
C SER A 428 -22.58 13.27 -22.44
N LEU A 429 -22.66 12.01 -22.06
CA LEU A 429 -23.52 11.52 -21.00
C LEU A 429 -22.65 11.13 -19.80
N ALA A 430 -22.83 11.82 -18.67
CA ALA A 430 -22.28 11.40 -17.38
C ALA A 430 -23.41 10.84 -16.51
N VAL A 431 -23.24 9.63 -16.00
CA VAL A 431 -24.19 8.94 -15.11
C VAL A 431 -23.48 8.42 -13.87
N GLN A 432 -24.12 8.57 -12.72
CA GLN A 432 -23.75 7.92 -11.47
C GLN A 432 -24.99 7.27 -10.88
N ALA A 433 -24.89 5.99 -10.55
CA ALA A 433 -25.98 5.16 -10.05
C ALA A 433 -25.53 4.39 -8.81
N HIS A 434 -26.49 4.05 -7.95
CA HIS A 434 -26.24 3.31 -6.73
C HIS A 434 -26.73 1.86 -6.85
N CYS A 435 -25.89 0.91 -6.50
CA CYS A 435 -26.16 -0.52 -6.47
C CYS A 435 -26.57 -0.97 -5.06
N SER A 436 -27.62 -1.79 -4.98
CA SER A 436 -28.04 -2.40 -3.72
C SER A 436 -28.36 -3.88 -3.90
N SER A 437 -28.09 -4.68 -2.86
CA SER A 437 -28.71 -5.98 -2.66
C SER A 437 -30.06 -5.78 -1.96
N HIS A 438 -31.02 -6.70 -2.14
CA HIS A 438 -32.26 -6.63 -1.37
C HIS A 438 -31.95 -6.76 0.13
N LYS A 439 -32.13 -5.64 0.85
CA LYS A 439 -31.82 -5.34 2.27
C LYS A 439 -30.35 -5.04 2.58
N THR A 440 -29.99 -3.75 2.66
CA THR A 440 -29.36 -3.18 3.87
C THR A 440 -29.42 -1.65 3.91
N ARG A 441 -29.36 -1.13 5.15
CA ARG A 441 -29.57 0.25 5.62
C ARG A 441 -28.24 1.02 5.57
N LEU A 442 -28.25 2.23 5.05
CA LEU A 442 -27.07 3.13 4.98
C LEU A 442 -26.66 3.60 6.40
N MET A 443 -25.37 3.57 6.70
CA MET A 443 -24.74 4.18 7.88
C MET A 443 -23.82 5.34 7.45
N PRO A 444 -23.50 6.29 8.36
CA PRO A 444 -22.82 7.54 8.01
C PRO A 444 -21.32 7.37 7.70
N GLU A 445 -20.81 8.37 6.99
CA GLU A 445 -19.44 8.54 6.52
C GLU A 445 -18.42 8.65 7.68
N PRO A 446 -17.27 7.96 7.62
CA PRO A 446 -16.26 8.02 8.68
C PRO A 446 -15.45 9.33 8.61
N GLU A 447 -15.06 9.82 9.79
CA GLU A 447 -14.18 10.98 9.95
C GLU A 447 -12.76 10.71 9.38
N THR A 448 -12.10 11.77 8.90
CA THR A 448 -10.73 11.75 8.38
C THR A 448 -9.75 11.27 9.46
N PRO A 449 -9.07 10.12 9.28
CA PRO A 449 -8.13 9.63 10.28
C PRO A 449 -6.86 10.47 10.32
N THR A 450 -6.31 10.62 11.51
CA THR A 450 -4.94 11.11 11.71
C THR A 450 -3.98 9.92 11.63
N TYR A 451 -3.08 9.95 10.65
CA TYR A 451 -2.10 8.87 10.43
C TYR A 451 -0.91 8.96 11.41
N PHE A 452 -0.42 7.81 11.86
CA PHE A 452 0.77 7.74 12.71
C PHE A 452 2.02 8.13 11.91
N ASN A 453 2.70 9.20 12.30
CA ASN A 453 3.85 9.74 11.57
C ASN A 453 5.16 9.25 12.19
N TYR A 454 5.66 8.11 11.73
CA TYR A 454 6.97 7.60 12.13
C TYR A 454 8.07 8.09 11.18
N GLN A 455 9.13 8.68 11.72
CA GLN A 455 10.24 9.21 10.93
C GLN A 455 11.35 8.17 10.77
N TRP A 456 11.42 7.58 9.57
CA TRP A 456 12.61 6.86 9.13
C TRP A 456 13.72 7.86 8.77
N GLN A 457 14.95 7.57 9.16
CA GLN A 457 16.08 8.36 8.69
C GLN A 457 16.25 8.20 7.18
N GLN A 458 16.16 9.32 6.46
CA GLN A 458 16.51 9.42 5.05
C GLN A 458 18.04 9.55 4.96
N PRO A 459 18.74 8.63 4.29
CA PRO A 459 20.20 8.59 4.32
C PRO A 459 20.85 9.76 3.59
N LEU A 460 22.06 10.13 4.05
CA LEU A 460 22.90 11.15 3.43
C LEU A 460 23.24 10.72 2.00
N GLY A 461 22.80 11.49 1.01
CA GLY A 461 23.10 11.26 -0.42
C GLY A 461 21.99 10.63 -1.26
N ALA A 462 20.79 10.38 -0.72
CA ALA A 462 19.65 9.88 -1.49
C ALA A 462 18.97 10.97 -2.35
N HIS A 463 19.72 11.61 -3.25
CA HIS A 463 19.15 12.25 -4.43
C HIS A 463 19.19 11.27 -5.60
N HIS A 464 18.42 10.19 -5.57
CA HIS A 464 18.18 9.40 -6.78
C HIS A 464 16.71 9.04 -6.93
N ASN A 465 16.07 9.85 -7.78
CA ASN A 465 14.78 9.65 -8.37
C ASN A 465 14.75 8.28 -9.09
N PRO A 466 13.87 7.32 -8.73
CA PRO A 466 13.81 6.01 -9.38
C PRO A 466 13.38 6.06 -10.86
N SER A 467 13.00 7.24 -11.37
CA SER A 467 12.46 7.43 -12.72
C SER A 467 13.49 7.64 -13.84
N GLN A 468 14.80 7.55 -13.58
CA GLN A 468 15.82 7.67 -14.64
C GLN A 468 16.69 6.42 -14.79
N ARG A 469 16.12 5.37 -15.39
CA ARG A 469 16.89 4.44 -16.22
C ARG A 469 16.16 4.22 -17.54
N LYS A 470 16.26 5.19 -18.45
CA LYS A 470 16.17 4.87 -19.88
C LYS A 470 17.52 4.29 -20.29
N PRO A 471 17.60 3.06 -20.82
CA PRO A 471 18.81 2.60 -21.47
C PRO A 471 19.00 3.41 -22.76
N THR A 472 19.90 4.39 -22.74
CA THR A 472 20.48 4.94 -23.96
C THR A 472 21.40 3.88 -24.55
N LEU A 473 20.90 3.11 -25.51
CA LEU A 473 21.74 2.38 -26.45
C LEU A 473 22.47 3.41 -27.32
N SER A 474 23.72 3.70 -26.99
CA SER A 474 24.66 4.31 -27.92
C SER A 474 25.21 3.19 -28.84
N PRO A 475 25.19 3.36 -30.17
CA PRO A 475 25.82 2.40 -31.06
C PRO A 475 27.33 2.61 -31.00
N GLN A 476 28.05 1.75 -30.28
CA GLN A 476 29.50 1.64 -30.46
C GLN A 476 29.82 0.55 -31.48
N SER A 477 30.39 1.04 -32.56
CA SER A 477 30.98 0.38 -33.71
C SER A 477 32.15 -0.54 -33.36
N ASN A 478 32.24 -1.63 -34.12
CA ASN A 478 33.44 -2.35 -34.57
C ASN A 478 34.37 -2.99 -33.52
N TRP A 479 34.23 -4.30 -33.38
CA TRP A 479 35.35 -5.20 -33.06
C TRP A 479 35.85 -5.84 -34.36
N PRO A 480 37.16 -5.75 -34.70
CA PRO A 480 37.76 -6.67 -35.65
C PRO A 480 38.14 -7.99 -34.96
N MET A 481 38.27 -9.03 -35.80
CA MET A 481 38.50 -10.45 -35.49
C MET A 481 39.50 -10.76 -34.37
#